data_AF-A0A486V891-F1
#
_entry.id   AF-A0A486V891-F1
#
_cell.length_a   1.000
_cell.length_b   1.000
_cell.length_c   1.000
_cell.angle_alpha   90.00
_cell.angle_beta   90.00
_cell.angle_gamma   90.00
#
_symmetry.space_group_name_H-M   'P 1'
#
loop_
_entity.id
_entity.type
_entity.pdbx_description
1 polymer ?
#
loop_
_entity_poly.entity_id
_entity_poly.type
_entity_poly.pdbx_seq_one_letter_code
_entity_poly.pdbx_strand_id
1 'polypeptide(L)'
;MNRKLKTLIYIVECATILFVTFTIISLYQTIVDQKLYERSFCLSSQCLDNFAKEVSGIVLYFQAFGYLITTFVTVFGVIIALMTYYSGVKNNNNNNYTAHLTMFREFSSAELSKRTSIHPEGINLFRWYKVMFPRAKDGDIAVSNHYFAIINDIKDVINEANAHITDENKDYKYKVHQRKMITVLGEIGIRISNGPKNTFIDIERQVFEFIDTVNLSFSHQIVELSKIERKYI
;
A
#
# COMPACT_ATOMS: atom_id res chain seq x y z
N MET A 1 -8.89 -14.68 -11.92
CA MET A 1 -10.24 -14.94 -11.39
C MET A 1 -10.19 -16.15 -10.47
N ASN A 2 -10.60 -15.99 -9.21
CA ASN A 2 -10.43 -16.99 -8.14
C ASN A 2 -11.17 -18.30 -8.50
N ARG A 3 -10.54 -19.47 -8.32
CA ARG A 3 -11.10 -20.79 -8.70
C ARG A 3 -12.48 -21.01 -8.09
N LYS A 4 -12.68 -20.52 -6.85
CA LYS A 4 -13.96 -20.57 -6.13
C LYS A 4 -15.08 -19.76 -6.81
N LEU A 5 -14.75 -18.60 -7.38
CA LEU A 5 -15.72 -17.75 -8.08
C LEU A 5 -16.20 -18.40 -9.39
N LYS A 6 -15.29 -19.05 -10.13
CA LYS A 6 -15.64 -19.83 -11.33
C LYS A 6 -16.59 -20.98 -11.00
N THR A 7 -16.29 -21.75 -9.96
CA THR A 7 -17.14 -22.87 -9.52
C THR A 7 -18.53 -22.39 -9.09
N LEU A 8 -18.61 -21.25 -8.41
CA LEU A 8 -19.88 -20.69 -7.97
C LEU A 8 -20.75 -20.21 -9.14
N ILE A 9 -20.17 -19.50 -10.11
CA ILE A 9 -20.89 -19.06 -11.33
C ILE A 9 -21.49 -20.28 -12.04
N TYR A 10 -20.72 -21.35 -12.19
CA TYR A 10 -21.17 -22.59 -12.82
C TYR A 10 -22.35 -23.23 -12.06
N ILE A 11 -22.33 -23.23 -10.72
CA ILE A 11 -23.45 -23.75 -9.90
C ILE A 11 -24.73 -22.95 -10.14
N VAL A 12 -24.65 -21.62 -10.20
CA VAL A 12 -25.81 -20.74 -10.43
C VAL A 12 -26.38 -20.94 -11.83
N GLU A 13 -25.51 -21.07 -12.83
CA GLU A 13 -25.88 -21.34 -14.21
C GLU A 13 -26.64 -22.67 -14.32
N CYS A 14 -26.08 -23.76 -13.75
CA CYS A 14 -26.75 -25.06 -13.71
C CYS A 14 -28.09 -25.01 -12.96
N ALA A 15 -28.16 -24.33 -11.81
CA ALA A 15 -29.39 -24.20 -11.03
C ALA A 15 -30.49 -23.44 -11.80
N THR A 16 -30.10 -22.41 -12.56
CA THR A 16 -31.03 -21.63 -13.39
C THR A 16 -31.58 -22.46 -14.54
N ILE A 17 -30.72 -23.23 -15.22
CA ILE A 17 -31.15 -24.14 -16.29
C ILE A 17 -32.13 -25.18 -15.75
N LEU A 18 -31.81 -25.80 -14.60
CA LEU A 18 -32.69 -26.77 -13.95
C LEU A 18 -34.04 -26.14 -13.57
N PHE A 19 -34.04 -24.94 -13.00
CA PHE A 19 -35.27 -24.23 -12.66
C PHE A 19 -36.15 -23.96 -13.88
N VAL A 20 -35.57 -23.46 -14.98
CA VAL A 20 -36.31 -23.20 -16.22
C VAL A 20 -36.91 -24.49 -16.79
N THR A 21 -36.13 -25.57 -16.84
CA THR A 21 -36.63 -26.86 -17.33
C THR A 21 -37.78 -27.40 -16.47
N PHE A 22 -37.66 -27.33 -15.14
CA PHE A 22 -38.72 -27.75 -14.21
C PHE A 22 -40.00 -26.93 -14.42
N THR A 23 -39.86 -25.62 -14.61
CA THR A 23 -41.01 -24.72 -14.75
C THR A 23 -41.75 -24.94 -16.07
N ILE A 24 -41.02 -25.23 -17.16
CA ILE A 24 -41.63 -25.60 -18.45
C ILE A 24 -42.41 -26.91 -18.33
N ILE A 25 -41.84 -27.91 -17.66
CA ILE A 25 -42.50 -29.21 -17.45
C ILE A 25 -43.77 -29.04 -16.61
N SER A 26 -43.69 -28.28 -15.52
CA SER A 26 -44.84 -28.01 -14.65
C SER A 26 -45.95 -27.25 -15.36
N LEU A 27 -45.60 -26.26 -16.20
CA LEU A 27 -46.57 -25.54 -17.03
C LEU A 27 -47.25 -26.46 -18.04
N TYR A 28 -46.48 -27.32 -18.70
CA TYR A 28 -47.01 -28.28 -19.67
C TYR A 28 -48.01 -29.24 -19.00
N GLN A 29 -47.65 -29.81 -17.84
CA GLN A 29 -48.54 -30.68 -17.07
C GLN A 29 -49.83 -29.95 -16.68
N THR A 30 -49.73 -28.73 -16.17
CA THR A 30 -50.90 -27.91 -15.77
C THR A 30 -51.85 -27.67 -16.95
N ILE A 31 -51.33 -27.40 -18.15
CA ILE A 31 -52.14 -27.19 -19.37
C ILE A 31 -52.88 -28.46 -19.78
N VAL A 32 -52.23 -29.62 -19.69
CA VAL A 32 -52.82 -30.92 -20.05
C VAL A 32 -53.88 -31.34 -19.02
N ASP A 33 -53.57 -31.30 -17.73
CA ASP A 33 -54.44 -31.80 -16.66
C ASP A 33 -55.71 -30.95 -16.51
N GLN A 34 -55.59 -29.62 -16.64
CA GLN A 34 -56.73 -28.70 -16.59
C GLN A 34 -57.47 -28.56 -17.94
N LYS A 35 -57.06 -29.33 -18.96
CA LYS A 35 -57.59 -29.28 -20.34
C LYS A 35 -57.69 -27.87 -20.90
N LEU A 36 -56.73 -27.02 -20.57
CA LEU A 36 -56.74 -25.61 -20.98
C LEU A 36 -56.60 -25.48 -22.50
N TYR A 37 -56.07 -26.50 -23.17
CA TYR A 37 -55.97 -26.58 -24.63
C TYR A 37 -57.32 -26.72 -25.35
N GLU A 38 -58.39 -27.16 -24.66
CA GLU A 38 -59.74 -27.30 -25.23
C GLU A 38 -60.53 -25.98 -25.19
N ARG A 39 -60.05 -24.98 -24.45
CA ARG A 39 -60.70 -23.67 -24.35
C ARG A 39 -60.34 -22.79 -25.54
N SER A 40 -61.30 -21.98 -26.01
CA SER A 40 -61.04 -21.01 -27.08
C SER A 40 -60.08 -19.92 -26.61
N PHE A 41 -59.16 -19.52 -27.50
CA PHE A 41 -58.22 -18.44 -27.22
C PHE A 41 -58.98 -17.13 -26.94
N CYS A 42 -58.75 -16.55 -25.78
CA CYS A 42 -59.47 -15.37 -25.30
C CYS A 42 -58.54 -14.47 -24.50
N LEU A 43 -58.53 -13.17 -24.81
CA LEU A 43 -57.72 -12.14 -24.16
C LEU A 43 -58.55 -11.12 -23.35
N SER A 44 -59.82 -11.42 -23.09
CA SER A 44 -60.63 -10.57 -22.22
C SER A 44 -60.09 -10.61 -20.79
N SER A 45 -60.31 -9.54 -20.01
CA SER A 45 -59.87 -9.46 -18.61
C SER A 45 -60.33 -10.67 -17.79
N GLN A 46 -61.54 -11.17 -18.05
CA GLN A 46 -62.10 -12.32 -17.33
C GLN A 46 -61.41 -13.65 -17.70
N CYS A 47 -60.97 -13.79 -18.96
CA CYS A 47 -60.17 -14.94 -19.41
C CYS A 47 -58.75 -14.91 -18.83
N LEU A 48 -58.13 -13.72 -18.77
CA LEU A 48 -56.80 -13.53 -18.18
C LEU A 48 -56.80 -13.82 -16.67
N ASP A 49 -57.80 -13.37 -15.93
CA ASP A 49 -57.92 -13.64 -14.49
C ASP A 49 -58.13 -15.13 -14.19
N ASN A 50 -58.96 -15.80 -14.99
CA ASN A 50 -59.18 -17.23 -14.84
C ASN A 50 -57.91 -18.03 -15.17
N PHE A 51 -57.19 -17.67 -16.25
CA PHE A 51 -55.91 -18.30 -16.57
C PHE A 51 -54.88 -18.07 -15.45
N ALA A 52 -54.74 -16.83 -14.97
CA ALA A 52 -53.82 -16.47 -13.89
C ALA A 52 -54.10 -17.23 -12.59
N LYS A 53 -55.37 -17.53 -12.28
CA LYS A 53 -55.75 -18.38 -11.14
C LYS A 53 -55.27 -19.82 -11.32
N GLU A 54 -55.52 -20.41 -12.49
CA GLU A 54 -55.12 -21.79 -12.80
C GLU A 54 -53.58 -21.97 -12.85
N VAL A 55 -52.83 -20.94 -13.27
CA VAL A 55 -51.35 -20.97 -13.30
C VAL A 55 -50.68 -20.29 -12.10
N SER A 56 -51.45 -19.91 -11.07
CA SER A 56 -50.95 -19.12 -9.92
C SER A 56 -49.79 -19.78 -9.18
N GLY A 57 -49.77 -21.12 -9.10
CA GLY A 57 -48.65 -21.87 -8.51
C GLY A 57 -47.33 -21.64 -9.24
N ILE A 58 -47.34 -21.56 -10.58
CA ILE A 58 -46.15 -21.32 -11.39
C ILE A 58 -45.66 -19.88 -11.22
N VAL A 59 -46.58 -18.92 -11.14
CA VAL A 59 -46.25 -17.51 -10.86
C VAL A 59 -45.57 -17.37 -9.49
N LEU A 60 -46.05 -18.06 -8.46
CA LEU A 60 -45.42 -18.10 -7.13
C LEU A 60 -44.01 -18.69 -7.17
N TYR A 61 -43.77 -19.75 -7.94
CA TYR A 61 -42.42 -20.31 -8.14
C TYR A 61 -41.47 -19.30 -8.80
N PHE A 62 -41.93 -18.60 -9.84
CA PHE A 62 -41.13 -17.55 -10.49
C PHE A 62 -40.81 -16.39 -9.53
N GLN A 63 -41.78 -15.97 -8.72
CA GLN A 63 -41.55 -14.93 -7.71
C GLN A 63 -40.50 -15.38 -6.68
N ALA A 64 -40.63 -16.59 -6.13
CA ALA A 64 -39.68 -17.14 -5.16
C ALA A 64 -38.26 -17.25 -5.74
N PHE A 65 -38.13 -17.75 -6.97
CA PHE A 65 -36.85 -17.82 -7.66
C PHE A 65 -36.28 -16.43 -7.97
N GLY A 66 -37.13 -15.49 -8.40
CA GLY A 66 -36.76 -14.09 -8.60
C GLY A 66 -36.16 -13.48 -7.33
N TYR A 67 -36.83 -13.64 -6.18
CA TYR A 67 -36.30 -13.18 -4.89
C TYR A 67 -34.97 -13.83 -4.52
N LEU A 68 -34.81 -15.14 -4.79
CA LEU A 68 -33.56 -15.85 -4.54
C LEU A 68 -32.41 -15.28 -5.38
N ILE A 69 -32.63 -15.10 -6.69
CA ILE A 69 -31.62 -14.55 -7.61
C ILE A 69 -31.30 -13.10 -7.24
N THR A 70 -32.29 -12.25 -6.96
CA THR A 70 -32.05 -10.87 -6.53
C THR A 70 -31.20 -10.84 -5.26
N THR A 71 -31.55 -11.63 -4.25
CA THR A 71 -30.78 -11.70 -3.00
C THR A 71 -29.34 -12.14 -3.26
N PHE A 72 -29.15 -13.17 -4.10
CA PHE A 72 -27.84 -13.64 -4.49
C PHE A 72 -27.02 -12.54 -5.19
N VAL A 73 -27.58 -11.91 -6.22
CA VAL A 73 -26.93 -10.83 -6.97
C VAL A 73 -26.58 -9.66 -6.06
N THR A 74 -27.47 -9.27 -5.14
CA THR A 74 -27.20 -8.18 -4.19
C THR A 74 -26.03 -8.51 -3.27
N VAL A 75 -26.02 -9.69 -2.65
CA VAL A 75 -24.93 -10.10 -1.74
C VAL A 75 -23.60 -10.17 -2.48
N PHE A 76 -23.58 -10.81 -3.66
CA PHE A 76 -22.35 -10.93 -4.44
C PHE A 76 -21.88 -9.60 -5.04
N GLY A 77 -22.81 -8.73 -5.43
CA GLY A 77 -22.52 -7.38 -5.89
C GLY A 77 -21.78 -6.59 -4.82
N VAL A 78 -22.25 -6.64 -3.57
CA VAL A 78 -21.57 -6.00 -2.42
C VAL A 78 -20.18 -6.60 -2.18
N ILE A 79 -20.05 -7.93 -2.21
CA ILE A 79 -18.74 -8.59 -2.02
C ILE A 79 -17.75 -8.20 -3.12
N ILE A 80 -18.18 -8.18 -4.38
CA ILE A 80 -17.34 -7.79 -5.52
C ILE A 80 -16.94 -6.32 -5.40
N ALA A 81 -17.87 -5.44 -5.02
CA ALA A 81 -17.57 -4.02 -4.79
C ALA A 81 -16.50 -3.85 -3.70
N LEU A 82 -16.61 -4.57 -2.58
CA LEU A 82 -15.63 -4.54 -1.50
C LEU A 82 -14.26 -5.08 -1.94
N MET A 83 -14.22 -6.20 -2.67
CA MET A 83 -12.97 -6.75 -3.21
C MET A 83 -12.31 -5.81 -4.21
N THR A 84 -13.10 -5.14 -5.03
CA THR A 84 -12.63 -4.13 -6.00
C THR A 84 -12.05 -2.93 -5.25
N TYR A 85 -12.74 -2.43 -4.23
CA TYR A 85 -12.25 -1.37 -3.37
C TYR A 85 -10.92 -1.75 -2.71
N TYR A 86 -10.86 -2.91 -2.05
CA TYR A 86 -9.64 -3.39 -1.39
C TYR A 86 -8.46 -3.54 -2.36
N SER A 87 -8.71 -4.13 -3.53
CA SER A 87 -7.69 -4.27 -4.59
C SER A 87 -7.25 -2.90 -5.12
N GLY A 88 -8.19 -1.96 -5.27
CA GLY A 88 -7.93 -0.59 -5.67
C GLY A 88 -7.04 0.14 -4.67
N VAL A 89 -7.37 0.10 -3.37
CA VAL A 89 -6.55 0.69 -2.30
C VAL A 89 -5.15 0.08 -2.28
N LYS A 90 -5.04 -1.26 -2.36
CA LYS A 90 -3.74 -1.94 -2.39
C LYS A 90 -2.89 -1.53 -3.60
N ASN A 91 -3.50 -1.44 -4.77
CA ASN A 91 -2.80 -1.02 -5.99
C ASN A 91 -2.37 0.45 -5.90
N ASN A 92 -3.24 1.32 -5.38
CA ASN A 92 -2.94 2.73 -5.14
C ASN A 92 -1.76 2.90 -4.18
N ASN A 93 -1.75 2.18 -3.06
CA ASN A 93 -0.65 2.20 -2.09
C ASN A 93 0.67 1.73 -2.73
N ASN A 94 0.65 0.68 -3.56
CA ASN A 94 1.84 0.20 -4.25
C ASN A 94 2.37 1.21 -5.28
N ASN A 95 1.48 1.86 -6.02
CA ASN A 95 1.83 2.92 -6.97
C ASN A 95 2.42 4.13 -6.24
N ASN A 96 1.78 4.59 -5.18
CA ASN A 96 2.26 5.70 -4.35
C ASN A 96 3.63 5.39 -3.72
N TYR A 97 3.80 4.19 -3.17
CA TYR A 97 5.08 3.72 -2.65
C TYR A 97 6.19 3.77 -3.71
N THR A 98 5.88 3.28 -4.92
CA THR A 98 6.86 3.24 -6.02
C THR A 98 7.22 4.65 -6.48
N ALA A 99 6.23 5.53 -6.61
CA ALA A 99 6.43 6.93 -6.98
C ALA A 99 7.28 7.68 -5.94
N HIS A 100 6.95 7.55 -4.66
CA HIS A 100 7.68 8.22 -3.57
C HIS A 100 9.11 7.70 -3.42
N LEU A 101 9.33 6.38 -3.52
CA LEU A 101 10.68 5.81 -3.54
C LEU A 101 11.50 6.30 -4.73
N THR A 102 10.87 6.42 -5.90
CA THR A 102 11.52 6.92 -7.12
C THR A 102 11.92 8.38 -6.95
N MET A 103 11.00 9.23 -6.49
CA MET A 103 11.26 10.63 -6.19
C MET A 103 12.38 10.79 -5.16
N PHE A 104 12.35 10.04 -4.05
CA PHE A 104 13.40 10.06 -3.05
C PHE A 104 14.76 9.68 -3.63
N ARG A 105 14.81 8.60 -4.41
CA ARG A 105 16.06 8.12 -5.02
C ARG A 105 16.60 9.13 -6.02
N GLU A 106 15.76 9.64 -6.92
CA GLU A 106 16.17 10.58 -7.97
C GLU A 106 16.68 11.89 -7.37
N PHE A 107 15.93 12.47 -6.42
CA PHE A 107 16.37 13.66 -5.69
C PHE A 107 17.69 13.42 -4.96
N SER A 108 17.76 12.34 -4.16
CA SER A 108 18.95 12.06 -3.36
C SER A 108 20.17 11.76 -4.23
N SER A 109 20.00 11.05 -5.35
CA SER A 109 21.08 10.81 -6.32
C SER A 109 21.54 12.10 -7.00
N ALA A 110 20.62 13.01 -7.33
CA ALA A 110 20.94 14.30 -7.91
C ALA A 110 21.68 15.22 -6.92
N GLU A 111 21.35 15.17 -5.63
CA GLU A 111 22.10 15.91 -4.61
C GLU A 111 23.46 15.28 -4.32
N LEU A 112 23.55 13.95 -4.32
CA LEU A 112 24.78 13.22 -4.12
C LEU A 112 25.81 13.51 -5.22
N SER A 113 25.38 13.65 -6.47
CA SER A 113 26.28 13.94 -7.60
C SER A 113 26.93 15.32 -7.52
N LYS A 114 26.41 16.24 -6.70
CA LYS A 114 27.01 17.55 -6.42
C LYS A 114 28.13 17.48 -5.38
N ARG A 115 28.35 16.32 -4.74
CA ARG A 115 29.33 16.12 -3.68
C ARG A 115 30.56 15.41 -4.25
N THR A 116 31.74 15.95 -4.00
CA THR A 116 33.01 15.43 -4.54
C THR A 116 33.68 14.43 -3.61
N SER A 117 33.41 14.52 -2.31
CA SER A 117 34.11 13.72 -1.29
C SER A 117 33.31 12.50 -0.84
N ILE A 118 32.08 12.31 -1.35
CA ILE A 118 31.25 11.14 -1.05
C ILE A 118 31.25 10.21 -2.25
N HIS A 119 31.58 8.93 -2.03
CA HIS A 119 31.51 7.92 -3.08
C HIS A 119 30.08 7.39 -3.22
N PRO A 120 29.47 7.44 -4.42
CA PRO A 120 28.09 6.98 -4.62
C PRO A 120 27.85 5.53 -4.19
N GLU A 121 28.84 4.65 -4.35
CA GLU A 121 28.76 3.24 -3.96
C GLU A 121 28.66 3.05 -2.44
N GLY A 122 29.06 4.05 -1.66
CA GLY A 122 28.94 4.07 -0.21
C GLY A 122 27.51 4.35 0.27
N ILE A 123 26.59 4.77 -0.60
CA ILE A 123 25.26 5.23 -0.22
C ILE A 123 24.18 4.23 -0.65
N ASN A 124 23.50 3.63 0.33
CA ASN A 124 22.34 2.79 0.10
C ASN A 124 21.04 3.59 0.28
N LEU A 125 20.60 4.26 -0.78
CA LEU A 125 19.37 5.07 -0.79
C LEU A 125 18.12 4.26 -0.46
N PHE A 126 18.07 2.97 -0.80
CA PHE A 126 16.92 2.12 -0.46
C PHE A 126 16.86 1.84 1.04
N ARG A 127 18.00 1.59 1.68
CA ARG A 127 18.08 1.42 3.14
C ARG A 127 17.69 2.71 3.84
N TRP A 128 18.24 3.84 3.41
CA TRP A 128 17.88 5.15 3.96
C TRP A 128 16.37 5.38 3.86
N TYR A 129 15.80 5.22 2.68
CA TYR A 129 14.36 5.35 2.45
C TYR A 129 13.54 4.46 3.39
N LYS A 130 13.93 3.19 3.55
CA LYS A 130 13.20 2.24 4.40
C LYS A 130 13.27 2.61 5.88
N VAL A 131 14.39 3.17 6.34
CA VAL A 131 14.53 3.66 7.72
C VAL A 131 13.68 4.91 7.93
N MET A 132 13.68 5.83 6.95
CA MET A 132 12.92 7.07 7.01
C MET A 132 11.40 6.82 6.92
N PHE A 133 10.96 5.95 6.01
CA PHE A 133 9.55 5.70 5.69
C PHE A 133 9.19 4.20 5.75
N PRO A 134 9.22 3.55 6.93
CA PRO A 134 9.03 2.11 7.06
C PRO A 134 7.64 1.63 6.66
N ARG A 135 6.61 2.49 6.79
CA ARG A 135 5.20 2.19 6.50
C ARG A 135 4.72 2.68 5.13
N ALA A 136 5.62 3.15 4.26
CA ALA A 136 5.24 3.70 2.96
C ALA A 136 4.50 2.68 2.06
N LYS A 137 4.77 1.38 2.21
CA LYS A 137 4.05 0.32 1.48
C LYS A 137 2.57 0.23 1.87
N ASP A 138 2.23 0.64 3.08
CA ASP A 138 0.87 0.65 3.60
C ASP A 138 0.15 1.98 3.30
N GLY A 139 0.80 2.88 2.57
CA GLY A 139 0.27 4.20 2.19
C GLY A 139 0.62 5.31 3.18
N ASP A 140 1.38 5.02 4.24
CA ASP A 140 1.81 6.02 5.22
C ASP A 140 3.25 6.48 4.97
N ILE A 141 3.39 7.74 4.54
CA ILE A 141 4.66 8.41 4.24
C ILE A 141 5.19 9.26 5.39
N ALA A 142 4.71 9.05 6.62
CA ALA A 142 5.28 9.71 7.79
C ALA A 142 6.72 9.26 8.06
N VAL A 143 7.56 10.22 8.45
CA VAL A 143 8.94 9.96 8.90
C VAL A 143 8.91 9.19 10.22
N SER A 144 9.73 8.15 10.33
CA SER A 144 9.75 7.30 11.52
C SER A 144 10.48 7.92 12.71
N ASN A 145 9.98 7.65 13.92
CA ASN A 145 10.66 8.00 15.17
C ASN A 145 12.06 7.37 15.26
N HIS A 146 12.25 6.20 14.66
CA HIS A 146 13.56 5.55 14.60
C HIS A 146 14.55 6.37 13.76
N TYR A 147 14.12 6.94 12.64
CA TYR A 147 14.97 7.83 11.85
C TYR A 147 15.36 9.08 12.62
N PHE A 148 14.42 9.71 13.33
CA PHE A 148 14.72 10.85 14.20
C PHE A 148 15.74 10.49 15.30
N ALA A 149 15.63 9.30 15.90
CA ALA A 149 16.60 8.81 16.87
C ALA A 149 18.01 8.73 16.27
N ILE A 150 18.15 8.16 15.07
CA ILE A 150 19.46 8.07 14.40
C ILE A 150 20.04 9.45 14.09
N ILE A 151 19.22 10.41 13.65
CA ILE A 151 19.71 11.79 13.43
C ILE A 151 20.18 12.44 14.74
N ASN A 152 19.45 12.19 15.84
CA ASN A 152 19.89 12.65 17.16
C ASN A 152 21.18 11.95 17.61
N ASP A 153 21.35 10.66 17.33
CA ASP A 153 22.59 9.94 17.63
C ASP A 153 23.78 10.53 16.86
N ILE A 154 23.60 10.94 15.59
CA ILE A 154 24.65 11.64 14.83
C ILE A 154 25.02 12.95 15.52
N LYS A 155 24.01 13.74 15.90
CA LYS A 155 24.19 14.99 16.65
C LYS A 155 24.92 14.74 17.97
N ASP A 156 24.60 13.67 18.68
CA ASP A 156 25.21 13.35 19.97
C ASP A 156 26.68 12.98 19.82
N VAL A 157 27.08 12.30 18.72
CA VAL A 157 28.50 12.07 18.41
C VAL A 157 29.25 13.39 18.20
N ILE A 158 28.64 14.37 17.51
CA ILE A 158 29.23 15.71 17.32
C ILE A 158 29.38 16.42 18.69
N ASN A 159 28.33 16.41 19.50
CA ASN A 159 28.33 17.06 20.81
C ASN A 159 29.35 16.43 21.78
N GLU A 160 29.47 15.10 21.75
CA GLU A 160 30.47 14.38 22.52
C GLU A 160 31.88 14.82 22.11
N ALA A 161 32.19 14.83 20.81
CA ALA A 161 33.49 15.28 20.32
C ALA A 161 33.81 16.72 20.72
N ASN A 162 32.82 17.63 20.65
CA ASN A 162 32.96 19.00 21.13
C ASN A 162 33.26 19.08 22.63
N ALA A 163 32.55 18.30 23.44
CA ALA A 163 32.76 18.27 24.89
C ALA A 163 34.16 17.76 25.26
N HIS A 164 34.69 16.79 24.51
CA HIS A 164 36.04 16.26 24.68
C HIS A 164 37.17 17.24 24.32
N ILE A 165 36.86 18.36 23.67
CA ILE A 165 37.83 19.43 23.39
C ILE A 165 37.76 20.55 24.43
N THR A 166 36.57 20.83 24.94
CA THR A 166 36.36 21.95 25.86
C THR A 166 36.57 21.61 27.33
N ASP A 167 36.47 20.34 27.70
CA ASP A 167 36.60 19.87 29.08
C ASP A 167 38.07 19.52 29.37
N GLU A 168 38.67 20.20 30.36
CA GLU A 168 40.09 20.04 30.73
C GLU A 168 40.45 18.60 31.14
N ASN A 169 39.46 17.80 31.57
CA ASN A 169 39.66 16.42 32.01
C ASN A 169 39.48 15.38 30.89
N LYS A 170 39.20 15.82 29.66
CA LYS A 170 38.91 14.93 28.53
C LYS A 170 39.88 15.18 27.39
N ASP A 171 40.35 14.09 26.81
CA ASP A 171 41.23 14.12 25.64
C ASP A 171 40.44 13.71 24.39
N TYR A 172 40.48 14.56 23.36
CA TYR A 172 39.82 14.30 22.10
C TYR A 172 40.62 13.31 21.26
N LYS A 173 40.04 12.14 21.03
CA LYS A 173 40.63 11.09 20.18
C LYS A 173 39.91 11.01 18.85
N TYR A 174 40.49 11.62 17.81
CA TYR A 174 39.95 11.62 16.45
C TYR A 174 39.53 10.22 15.95
N LYS A 175 40.32 9.18 16.22
CA LYS A 175 39.99 7.81 15.80
C LYS A 175 38.75 7.23 16.48
N VAL A 176 38.43 7.71 17.68
CA VAL A 176 37.19 7.34 18.39
C VAL A 176 36.00 8.04 17.75
N HIS A 177 36.08 9.35 17.50
CA HIS A 177 35.06 10.12 16.77
C HIS A 177 34.76 9.51 15.40
N GLN A 178 35.81 9.28 14.60
CA GLN A 178 35.70 8.67 13.28
C GLN A 178 34.93 7.34 13.31
N ARG A 179 35.26 6.46 14.27
CA ARG A 179 34.59 5.16 14.39
C ARG A 179 33.11 5.31 14.76
N LYS A 180 32.80 6.16 15.75
CA LYS A 180 31.42 6.42 16.18
C LYS A 180 30.58 6.98 15.04
N MET A 181 31.12 7.97 14.32
CA MET A 181 30.46 8.61 13.18
C MET A 181 30.20 7.61 12.04
N ILE A 182 31.17 6.77 11.69
CA ILE A 182 31.00 5.70 10.69
C ILE A 182 29.88 4.73 11.12
N THR A 183 29.84 4.34 12.40
CA THR A 183 28.83 3.41 12.91
C THR A 183 27.42 3.98 12.77
N VAL A 184 27.19 5.20 13.26
CA VAL A 184 25.85 5.80 13.25
C VAL A 184 25.36 6.13 11.83
N LEU A 185 26.24 6.63 10.94
CA LEU A 185 25.90 6.84 9.53
C LEU A 185 25.57 5.52 8.81
N GLY A 186 26.21 4.43 9.22
CA GLY A 186 25.93 3.10 8.70
C GLY A 186 24.49 2.62 8.94
N GLU A 187 23.80 3.14 9.96
CA GLU A 187 22.42 2.75 10.29
C GLU A 187 21.43 3.17 9.19
N ILE A 188 21.58 4.40 8.68
CA ILE A 188 20.82 4.94 7.54
C ILE A 188 21.38 4.50 6.19
N GLY A 189 22.45 3.69 6.17
CA GLY A 189 23.03 3.14 4.95
C GLY A 189 24.04 4.05 4.26
N ILE A 190 24.64 4.99 4.99
CA ILE A 190 25.76 5.83 4.52
C ILE A 190 27.06 5.20 5.01
N ARG A 191 27.92 4.77 4.09
CA ARG A 191 29.25 4.24 4.39
C ARG A 191 30.30 5.25 3.94
N ILE A 192 31.08 5.73 4.89
CA ILE A 192 32.25 6.58 4.64
C ILE A 192 33.54 5.84 4.98
N SER A 193 34.61 6.17 4.28
CA SER A 193 35.91 5.53 4.46
C SER A 193 36.62 6.02 5.72
N ASN A 194 37.46 5.15 6.29
CA ASN A 194 38.47 5.60 7.23
C ASN A 194 39.51 6.43 6.46
N GLY A 195 39.94 7.54 7.05
CA GLY A 195 40.92 8.43 6.43
C GLY A 195 41.71 9.28 7.42
N PRO A 196 42.71 10.04 6.93
CA PRO A 196 43.37 11.10 7.69
C PRO A 196 42.37 12.17 8.17
N LYS A 197 42.72 12.90 9.23
CA LYS A 197 41.82 13.87 9.90
C LYS A 197 41.16 14.84 8.92
N ASN A 198 41.96 15.54 8.12
CA ASN A 198 41.46 16.60 7.23
C ASN A 198 40.50 16.04 6.17
N THR A 199 40.84 14.90 5.57
CA THR A 199 39.99 14.23 4.57
C THR A 199 38.66 13.80 5.18
N PHE A 200 38.68 13.22 6.37
CA PHE A 200 37.47 12.77 7.04
C PHE A 200 36.55 13.93 7.42
N ILE A 201 37.09 15.05 7.89
CA ILE A 201 36.30 16.25 8.22
C ILE A 201 35.61 16.82 6.97
N ASP A 202 36.28 16.82 5.82
CA ASP A 202 35.65 17.26 4.57
C ASP A 202 34.54 16.31 4.12
N ILE A 203 34.77 14.99 4.21
CA ILE A 203 33.73 13.98 3.95
C ILE A 203 32.54 14.18 4.88
N GLU A 204 32.79 14.29 6.18
CA GLU A 204 31.77 14.49 7.22
C GLU A 204 30.93 15.75 6.95
N ARG A 205 31.59 16.86 6.60
CA ARG A 205 30.89 18.10 6.22
C ARG A 205 29.94 17.88 5.04
N GLN A 206 30.43 17.28 3.95
CA GLN A 206 29.61 17.04 2.77
C GLN A 206 28.46 16.06 3.05
N VAL A 207 28.68 15.06 3.90
CA VAL A 207 27.64 14.11 4.33
C VAL A 207 26.56 14.82 5.13
N PHE A 208 26.91 15.70 6.07
CA PHE A 208 25.91 16.44 6.84
C PHE A 208 25.10 17.38 5.95
N GLU A 209 25.75 18.12 5.05
CA GLU A 209 25.06 18.96 4.06
C GLU A 209 24.11 18.13 3.17
N PHE A 210 24.52 16.91 2.80
CA PHE A 210 23.69 15.99 2.02
C PHE A 210 22.47 15.49 2.81
N ILE A 211 22.68 15.02 4.04
CA ILE A 211 21.61 14.60 4.95
C ILE A 211 20.61 15.74 5.17
N ASP A 212 21.09 16.94 5.43
CA ASP A 212 20.23 18.10 5.67
C ASP A 212 19.39 18.46 4.44
N THR A 213 19.99 18.43 3.23
CA THR A 213 19.26 18.73 1.99
C THR A 213 18.16 17.71 1.70
N VAL A 214 18.43 16.43 1.93
CA VAL A 214 17.42 15.37 1.84
C VAL A 214 16.35 15.55 2.91
N ASN A 215 16.75 15.82 4.15
CA ASN A 215 15.83 16.02 5.26
C ASN A 215 14.91 17.21 5.05
N LEU A 216 15.41 18.35 4.58
CA LEU A 216 14.60 19.53 4.29
C LEU A 216 13.56 19.28 3.19
N SER A 217 13.82 18.33 2.29
CA SER A 217 12.94 18.02 1.16
C SER A 217 11.87 16.99 1.52
N PHE A 218 12.20 16.05 2.40
CA PHE A 218 11.35 14.90 2.74
C PHE A 218 10.87 14.89 4.19
N SER A 219 11.25 15.89 4.99
CA SER A 219 10.85 16.06 6.39
C SER A 219 10.75 17.54 6.74
N HIS A 220 9.95 17.85 7.76
CA HIS A 220 9.69 19.22 8.18
C HIS A 220 10.21 19.54 9.60
N GLN A 221 10.76 18.57 10.32
CA GLN A 221 11.14 18.72 11.73
C GLN A 221 12.46 18.01 12.08
N ILE A 222 13.52 18.25 11.32
CA ILE A 222 14.83 17.62 11.58
C ILE A 222 15.88 18.66 11.92
N VAL A 223 16.75 18.31 12.87
CA VAL A 223 17.95 19.10 13.20
C VAL A 223 18.87 19.14 11.99
N GLU A 224 19.28 20.35 11.60
CA GLU A 224 20.28 20.56 10.55
C GLU A 224 21.68 20.27 11.11
N LEU A 225 22.25 19.12 10.74
CA LEU A 225 23.55 18.64 11.22
C LEU A 225 24.70 19.56 10.79
N SER A 226 24.62 20.12 9.58
CA SER A 226 25.63 21.02 9.02
C SER A 226 25.74 22.35 9.76
N LYS A 227 24.68 22.76 10.48
CA LYS A 227 24.63 24.00 11.28
C LYS A 227 25.17 23.83 12.70
N ILE A 228 25.44 22.60 13.13
CA ILE A 228 26.02 22.34 14.45
C ILE A 228 27.49 22.76 14.42
N GLU A 229 27.90 23.59 15.38
CA GLU A 229 29.31 23.98 15.53
C GLU A 229 30.17 22.74 15.79
N ARG A 230 31.30 22.62 15.09
CA ARG A 230 32.25 21.51 15.22
C ARG A 230 33.60 22.05 15.68
N LYS A 231 33.86 21.99 16.98
CA LYS A 231 35.08 22.53 17.63
C LYS A 231 36.33 21.70 17.34
N TYR A 232 36.17 20.51 16.76
CA TYR A 232 37.24 19.57 16.44
C TYR A 232 37.83 19.73 15.03
N ILE A 233 37.31 20.69 14.27
CA ILE A 233 37.82 21.04 12.95
C ILE A 233 39.15 21.77 13.08
#